data_AF-A0AAE2SDU4-F1
#
_entry.id   AF-A0AAE2SDU4-F1
#
_cell.length_a   1.000
_cell.length_b   1.000
_cell.length_c   1.000
_cell.angle_alpha   90.00
_cell.angle_beta   90.00
_cell.angle_gamma   90.00
#
_symmetry.space_group_name_H-M   'P 1'
#
loop_
_entity.id
_entity.type
_entity.pdbx_description
1 polymer ?
#
loop_
_entity_poly.entity_id
_entity_poly.type
_entity_poly.pdbx_seq_one_letter_code
_entity_poly.pdbx_strand_id
1 'polypeptide(L)'
;MNWVFRSILGLMLFSVINQASSQAAGVPVVAADPAPQRFLSVAGEVKKPGRVPYRRGRTLQQAVTEAGGPTVFGRLNRVYLLRNGKRYRYDLKQVAHQKLKVYPDDVITIGGK
;
A
#
# COMPACT_ATOMS: atom_id res chain seq x y z
N MET A 1 -39.42 32.09 69.70
CA MET A 1 -38.37 32.08 70.75
C MET A 1 -37.36 31.01 70.38
N ASN A 2 -36.10 31.40 70.16
CA ASN A 2 -34.87 30.60 69.98
C ASN A 2 -34.75 29.85 68.62
N TRP A 3 -34.01 30.34 67.61
CA TRP A 3 -32.52 30.35 67.50
C TRP A 3 -31.91 29.04 68.01
N VAL A 4 -31.24 28.23 67.16
CA VAL A 4 -29.77 28.19 66.93
C VAL A 4 -29.45 27.17 65.81
N PHE A 5 -28.32 27.39 65.13
CA PHE A 5 -27.47 26.44 64.37
C PHE A 5 -27.51 26.43 62.84
N ARG A 6 -26.76 27.40 62.31
CA ARG A 6 -25.82 27.30 61.18
C ARG A 6 -25.41 25.86 60.88
N SER A 7 -25.68 25.39 59.68
CA SER A 7 -24.89 24.33 59.02
C SER A 7 -24.57 24.75 57.61
N ILE A 8 -23.28 24.64 57.35
CA ILE A 8 -22.55 25.01 56.15
C ILE A 8 -22.70 23.88 55.12
N LEU A 9 -22.57 24.26 53.85
CA LEU A 9 -22.31 23.40 52.68
C LEU A 9 -23.51 22.68 52.07
N GLY A 10 -24.22 23.40 51.19
CA GLY A 10 -25.14 22.80 50.22
C GLY A 10 -25.31 23.74 49.04
N LEU A 11 -25.23 23.17 47.82
CA LEU A 11 -25.42 23.78 46.50
C LEU A 11 -24.17 24.37 45.82
N MET A 12 -23.33 23.48 45.26
CA MET A 12 -22.57 23.80 44.05
C MET A 12 -23.55 24.02 42.89
N LEU A 13 -23.88 25.27 42.61
CA LEU A 13 -24.60 25.67 41.41
C LEU A 13 -23.64 25.67 40.22
N PHE A 14 -23.85 24.71 39.33
CA PHE A 14 -23.93 24.88 37.88
C PHE A 14 -23.52 26.28 37.38
N SER A 15 -22.40 26.36 36.66
CA SER A 15 -22.47 26.65 35.22
C SER A 15 -21.10 26.58 34.58
N VAL A 16 -20.96 25.57 33.73
CA VAL A 16 -19.89 25.40 32.76
C VAL A 16 -20.06 26.48 31.69
N ILE A 17 -19.18 27.49 31.64
CA ILE A 17 -19.02 28.30 30.42
C ILE A 17 -17.55 28.71 30.30
N ASN A 18 -16.73 27.84 29.69
CA ASN A 18 -15.73 28.31 28.75
C ASN A 18 -15.22 27.15 27.88
N GLN A 19 -15.86 26.95 26.73
CA GLN A 19 -15.31 26.11 25.68
C GLN A 19 -14.75 27.05 24.61
N ALA A 20 -13.46 27.35 24.74
CA ALA A 20 -12.71 28.09 23.74
C ALA A 20 -12.60 27.25 22.46
N SER A 21 -13.36 27.68 21.46
CA SER A 21 -13.29 27.29 20.08
C SER A 21 -11.91 27.63 19.50
N SER A 22 -11.00 26.65 19.53
CA SER A 22 -9.81 26.62 18.68
C SER A 22 -9.87 25.38 17.78
N GLN A 23 -10.93 25.30 16.96
CA GLN A 23 -10.87 24.48 15.75
C GLN A 23 -9.94 25.21 14.77
N ALA A 24 -8.64 24.98 14.92
CA ALA A 24 -7.66 25.37 13.92
C ALA A 24 -8.02 24.64 12.62
N ALA A 25 -8.26 25.43 11.58
CA ALA A 25 -8.65 25.06 10.23
C ALA A 25 -8.08 23.69 9.81
N GLY A 26 -8.94 22.68 9.75
CA GLY A 26 -8.68 21.49 8.99
C GLY A 26 -8.58 21.92 7.53
N VAL A 27 -7.36 22.00 7.00
CA VAL A 27 -7.16 21.96 5.55
C VAL A 27 -7.87 20.68 5.11
N PRO A 28 -8.90 20.73 4.24
CA PRO A 28 -9.35 19.50 3.61
C PRO A 28 -8.18 19.07 2.75
N VAL A 29 -7.31 18.20 3.30
CA VAL A 29 -6.50 17.33 2.46
C VAL A 29 -7.54 16.63 1.62
N VAL A 30 -7.62 17.04 0.36
CA VAL A 30 -8.41 16.39 -0.66
C VAL A 30 -7.97 14.94 -0.53
N ALA A 31 -8.79 14.13 0.13
CA ALA A 31 -8.61 12.70 0.17
C ALA A 31 -8.85 12.32 -1.28
N ALA A 32 -7.79 12.39 -2.08
CA ALA A 32 -7.77 11.82 -3.40
C ALA A 32 -8.24 10.41 -3.14
N ASP A 33 -9.46 10.10 -3.57
CA ASP A 33 -10.06 8.79 -3.41
C ASP A 33 -8.94 7.80 -3.71
N PRO A 34 -8.50 6.98 -2.73
CA PRO A 34 -7.33 6.15 -2.96
C PRO A 34 -7.72 5.20 -4.07
N ALA A 35 -7.27 5.53 -5.29
CA ALA A 35 -7.63 4.79 -6.47
C ALA A 35 -7.34 3.32 -6.15
N PRO A 36 -8.27 2.39 -6.45
CA PRO A 36 -8.20 1.03 -5.95
C PRO A 36 -6.80 0.49 -6.20
N GLN A 37 -6.06 0.24 -5.11
CA GLN A 37 -4.65 -0.05 -5.22
C GLN A 37 -4.51 -1.44 -5.84
N ARG A 38 -4.02 -1.46 -7.07
CA ARG A 38 -3.85 -2.69 -7.83
C ARG A 38 -2.49 -3.27 -7.52
N PHE A 39 -2.38 -4.59 -7.55
CA PHE A 39 -1.15 -5.30 -7.27
C PHE A 39 -0.85 -6.29 -8.39
N LEU A 40 0.44 -6.59 -8.53
CA LEU A 40 0.94 -7.73 -9.28
C LEU A 40 1.74 -8.61 -8.33
N SER A 41 1.93 -9.87 -8.67
CA SER A 41 2.70 -10.80 -7.84
C SER A 41 4.03 -11.14 -8.52
N VAL A 42 5.12 -11.11 -7.77
CA VAL A 42 6.44 -11.55 -8.24
C VAL A 42 6.94 -12.69 -7.35
N ALA A 43 7.34 -13.80 -7.95
CA ALA A 43 7.73 -15.02 -7.26
C ALA A 43 8.94 -15.71 -7.92
N GLY A 44 9.38 -16.81 -7.31
CA GLY A 44 10.52 -17.61 -7.76
C GLY A 44 11.85 -17.03 -7.32
N GLU A 45 12.86 -17.13 -8.18
CA GLU A 45 14.23 -16.69 -7.93
C GLU A 45 14.42 -15.17 -8.05
N VAL A 46 13.73 -14.43 -7.18
CA VAL A 46 13.87 -12.98 -6.97
C VAL A 46 14.29 -12.69 -5.53
N LYS A 47 14.96 -11.56 -5.29
CA LYS A 47 15.44 -11.21 -3.94
C LYS A 47 14.29 -10.96 -2.95
N LYS A 48 13.19 -10.39 -3.42
CA LYS A 48 12.02 -10.04 -2.60
C LYS A 48 10.73 -10.56 -3.28
N PRO A 49 10.39 -11.85 -3.12
CA PRO A 49 9.12 -12.37 -3.61
C PRO A 49 7.96 -11.76 -2.83
N GLY A 50 6.83 -11.53 -3.50
CA GLY A 50 5.63 -10.99 -2.89
C GLY A 50 4.76 -10.15 -3.82
N ARG A 51 3.78 -9.47 -3.22
CA ARG A 51 2.92 -8.51 -3.92
C ARG A 51 3.63 -7.18 -4.10
N VAL A 52 3.60 -6.67 -5.31
CA VAL A 52 4.21 -5.40 -5.71
C VAL A 52 3.09 -4.45 -6.13
N PRO A 53 3.08 -3.19 -5.66
CA PRO A 53 2.06 -2.22 -6.07
C PRO A 53 2.17 -1.95 -7.58
N TYR A 54 1.07 -2.13 -8.31
CA TYR A 54 1.02 -1.86 -9.72
C TYR A 54 0.86 -0.36 -9.98
N ARG A 55 1.63 0.17 -10.93
CA ARG A 55 1.50 1.53 -11.47
C ARG A 55 1.22 1.47 -12.97
N ARG A 56 0.47 2.42 -13.51
CA ARG A 56 0.16 2.46 -14.95
C ARG A 56 1.45 2.51 -15.78
N GLY A 57 1.50 1.72 -16.85
CA GLY A 57 2.64 1.67 -17.76
C GLY A 57 3.85 0.88 -17.26
N ARG A 58 3.70 0.08 -16.19
CA ARG A 58 4.77 -0.77 -15.67
C ARG A 58 5.21 -1.80 -16.71
N THR A 59 6.52 -2.06 -16.75
CA THR A 59 7.09 -3.10 -17.61
C THR A 59 7.50 -4.35 -16.81
N LEU A 60 7.70 -5.46 -17.53
CA LEU A 60 8.15 -6.73 -16.96
C LEU A 60 9.49 -6.58 -16.24
N GLN A 61 10.45 -5.86 -16.84
CA GLN A 61 11.74 -5.58 -16.20
C GLN A 61 11.56 -4.75 -14.93
N GLN A 62 10.76 -3.69 -14.97
CA GLN A 62 10.54 -2.83 -13.81
C GLN A 62 9.92 -3.59 -12.64
N ALA A 63 8.96 -4.47 -12.90
CA ALA A 63 8.34 -5.31 -11.87
C ALA A 63 9.38 -6.24 -11.22
N VAL A 64 10.26 -6.85 -12.02
CA VAL A 64 11.36 -7.70 -11.50
C VAL A 64 12.37 -6.88 -10.70
N THR A 65 12.73 -5.67 -11.16
CA THR A 65 13.64 -4.78 -10.43
C THR A 65 13.06 -4.33 -9.09
N GLU A 66 11.75 -4.07 -9.02
CA GLU A 66 11.06 -3.69 -7.80
C GLU A 66 11.00 -4.84 -6.77
N ALA A 67 10.94 -6.08 -7.26
CA ALA A 67 11.19 -7.29 -6.46
C ALA A 67 12.67 -7.50 -6.07
N GLY A 68 13.54 -6.49 -6.27
CA GLY A 68 14.96 -6.53 -5.94
C GLY A 68 15.85 -7.18 -7.01
N GLY A 69 15.30 -7.51 -8.17
CA GLY A 69 15.99 -8.23 -9.23
C GLY A 69 16.09 -9.74 -8.99
N PRO A 70 16.66 -10.48 -9.96
CA PRO A 70 16.89 -11.92 -9.82
C PRO A 70 17.89 -12.23 -8.70
N THR A 71 17.78 -13.40 -8.09
CA THR A 71 18.82 -13.97 -7.22
C THR A 71 20.03 -14.42 -8.05
N VAL A 72 21.10 -14.88 -7.39
CA VAL A 72 22.28 -15.48 -8.06
C VAL A 72 21.90 -16.72 -8.89
N PHE A 73 20.83 -17.41 -8.51
CA PHE A 73 20.30 -18.59 -9.20
C PHE A 73 19.20 -18.26 -10.21
N GLY A 74 18.70 -17.02 -10.21
CA GLY A 74 17.61 -16.57 -11.06
C GLY A 74 18.02 -16.40 -12.51
N ARG A 75 17.36 -17.13 -13.41
CA ARG A 75 17.64 -17.08 -14.84
C ARG A 75 16.73 -16.09 -15.56
N LEU A 76 17.29 -14.97 -16.01
CA LEU A 76 16.58 -13.94 -16.78
C LEU A 76 16.02 -14.42 -18.14
N ASN A 77 16.52 -15.53 -18.68
CA ASN A 77 15.99 -16.18 -19.88
C ASN A 77 14.84 -17.19 -19.60
N ARG A 78 14.44 -17.32 -18.33
CA ARG A 78 13.36 -18.18 -17.86
C ARG A 78 12.42 -17.38 -16.95
N VAL A 79 11.90 -16.28 -17.47
CA VAL A 79 10.85 -15.50 -16.80
C VAL A 79 9.50 -15.97 -17.31
N TYR A 80 8.60 -16.28 -16.39
CA TYR A 80 7.26 -16.72 -16.71
C TYR A 80 6.27 -15.66 -16.28
N LEU A 81 5.32 -15.35 -17.17
CA LEU A 81 4.20 -14.48 -16.89
C LEU A 81 2.92 -15.31 -16.95
N LEU A 82 2.18 -15.39 -15.85
CA LEU A 82 0.84 -15.93 -15.83
C LEU A 82 -0.15 -14.77 -15.98
N ARG A 83 -0.93 -14.80 -17.05
CA ARG A 83 -1.98 -13.81 -17.34
C ARG A 83 -3.23 -14.54 -17.81
N ASN A 84 -4.35 -14.32 -17.12
CA ASN A 84 -5.64 -14.95 -17.43
C ASN A 84 -5.53 -16.49 -17.54
N GLY A 85 -4.78 -17.13 -16.63
CA GLY A 85 -4.55 -18.58 -16.61
C GLY A 85 -3.59 -19.11 -17.68
N LYS A 86 -3.10 -18.26 -18.61
CA LYS A 86 -2.10 -18.65 -19.62
C LYS A 86 -0.70 -18.26 -19.17
N ARG A 87 0.25 -19.20 -19.31
CA ARG A 87 1.66 -18.99 -18.96
C ARG A 87 2.48 -18.68 -20.20
N TYR A 88 3.13 -17.53 -20.19
CA TYR A 88 4.04 -17.07 -21.24
C TYR A 88 5.48 -17.13 -20.73
N ARG A 89 6.42 -17.51 -21.59
CA ARG A 89 7.85 -17.47 -21.27
C ARG A 89 8.50 -16.30 -21.99
N TYR A 90 9.26 -15.52 -21.24
CA TYR A 90 10.01 -14.37 -21.72
C TYR A 90 11.49 -14.48 -21.34
N ASP A 91 12.31 -13.83 -22.16
CA ASP A 91 13.73 -13.64 -21.94
C ASP A 91 14.03 -12.16 -21.71
N LEU A 92 14.28 -11.76 -20.47
CA LEU A 92 14.61 -10.39 -20.08
C LEU A 92 15.98 -9.92 -20.59
N LYS A 93 16.78 -10.77 -21.24
CA LYS A 93 17.97 -10.31 -21.99
C LYS A 93 17.59 -9.59 -23.27
N GLN A 94 16.39 -9.82 -23.81
CA GLN A 94 15.90 -9.16 -25.01
C GLN A 94 15.17 -7.86 -24.67
N VAL A 95 15.54 -6.76 -25.33
CA VAL A 95 14.94 -5.43 -25.12
C VAL A 95 13.43 -5.44 -25.38
N ALA A 96 12.96 -6.26 -26.33
CA ALA A 96 11.53 -6.41 -26.62
C ALA A 96 10.75 -6.92 -25.41
N HIS A 97 11.27 -7.91 -24.69
CA HIS A 97 10.62 -8.48 -23.50
C HIS A 97 10.75 -7.60 -22.27
N GLN A 98 11.84 -6.84 -22.16
CA GLN A 98 12.04 -5.87 -21.07
C GLN A 98 10.95 -4.79 -21.05
N LYS A 99 10.54 -4.32 -22.24
CA LYS A 99 9.52 -3.29 -22.44
C LYS A 99 8.10 -3.82 -22.43
N LEU A 100 7.90 -5.14 -22.28
CA LEU A 100 6.58 -5.75 -22.22
C LEU A 100 5.79 -5.14 -21.06
N LYS A 101 4.58 -4.65 -21.36
CA LYS A 101 3.69 -4.10 -20.34
C LYS A 101 3.09 -5.23 -19.50
N VAL A 102 3.18 -5.05 -18.18
CA VAL A 102 2.48 -5.90 -17.22
C VAL A 102 1.20 -5.21 -16.76
N TYR A 103 0.27 -5.99 -16.27
CA TYR A 103 -1.04 -5.54 -15.81
C TYR A 103 -1.27 -6.00 -14.37
N PRO A 104 -2.28 -5.45 -13.69
CA PRO A 104 -2.77 -6.00 -12.44
C PRO A 104 -3.05 -7.50 -12.54
N ASP A 105 -2.91 -8.21 -11.42
CA ASP A 105 -3.19 -9.64 -11.28
C ASP A 105 -2.27 -10.57 -12.09
N ASP A 106 -1.35 -10.01 -12.88
CA ASP A 106 -0.25 -10.77 -13.47
C ASP A 106 0.62 -11.39 -12.36
N VAL A 107 1.01 -12.65 -12.57
CA VAL A 107 1.99 -13.34 -11.73
C VAL A 107 3.26 -13.54 -12.52
N ILE A 108 4.34 -12.92 -12.07
CA ILE A 108 5.67 -13.03 -12.68
C ILE A 108 6.48 -14.02 -11.85
N THR A 109 7.09 -15.01 -12.49
CA THR A 109 7.92 -16.01 -11.81
C THR A 109 9.27 -16.14 -12.50
N ILE A 110 10.36 -15.99 -11.76
CA ILE A 110 11.71 -16.26 -12.29
C ILE A 110 12.10 -17.70 -12.00
N GLY A 111 12.45 -18.46 -13.02
CA GLY A 111 12.92 -19.84 -12.89
C GLY A 111 14.36 -19.93 -12.38
N GLY A 112 14.58 -20.80 -11.40
CA GLY A 112 15.90 -21.21 -10.89
C GLY A 112 16.54 -22.32 -11.69
N LYS A 113 17.81 -22.63 -11.36
CA LYS A 113 18.69 -23.55 -12.10
C LYS A 113 18.01 -24.88 -12.36
#